data_AF-A0A672G6U7-F1
#
_entry.id   AF-A0A672G6U7-F1
#
_cell.length_a   1.000
_cell.length_b   1.000
_cell.length_c   1.000
_cell.angle_alpha   90.00
_cell.angle_beta   90.00
_cell.angle_gamma   90.00
#
_symmetry.space_group_name_H-M   'P 1'
#
loop_
_entity.id
_entity.type
_entity.pdbx_description
1 polymer ?
#
loop_
_entity_poly.entity_id
_entity_poly.type
_entity_poly.pdbx_seq_one_letter_code
_entity_poly.pdbx_strand_id
1 'polypeptide(L)'
;MGSIKSFTLELDGAGHAVFTEGEVVSGLVVLELRRDTRVQSMKVQGRGVATAHWLENRGMNAVHNDYTSKVIYLRKRQHLIRGW
;
A
#
# COMPACT_ATOMS: atom_id res chain seq x y z
N MET A 1 -4.17 16.34 23.76
CA MET A 1 -3.19 16.32 22.64
C MET A 1 -2.51 14.94 22.56
N GLY A 2 -2.45 14.34 21.38
CA GLY A 2 -1.83 13.03 21.15
C GLY A 2 -0.31 13.04 21.37
N SER A 3 0.30 11.87 21.58
CA SER A 3 1.74 11.72 21.74
C SER A 3 2.51 11.72 20.42
N ILE A 4 1.86 11.43 19.30
CA ILE A 4 2.49 11.42 17.97
C ILE A 4 2.58 12.85 17.45
N LYS A 5 3.78 13.24 17.01
CA LYS A 5 4.04 14.49 16.29
C LYS A 5 3.88 14.28 14.79
N SER A 6 4.53 13.26 14.22
CA SER A 6 4.42 12.87 12.81
C SER A 6 4.59 11.36 12.67
N PHE A 7 4.03 10.80 11.61
CA PHE A 7 4.22 9.40 11.23
C PHE A 7 4.22 9.30 9.70
N THR A 8 5.38 9.10 9.11
CA THR A 8 5.60 9.17 7.66
C THR A 8 6.37 7.96 7.13
N LEU A 9 6.16 7.67 5.85
CA LEU A 9 6.94 6.71 5.08
C LEU A 9 7.75 7.49 4.05
N GLU A 10 9.05 7.29 4.06
CA GLU A 10 9.98 7.89 3.10
C GLU A 10 10.55 6.75 2.26
N LEU A 11 10.26 6.73 0.97
CA LEU A 11 10.79 5.73 0.05
C LEU A 11 12.08 6.24 -0.57
N ASP A 12 13.03 5.34 -0.80
CA ASP A 12 14.24 5.66 -1.54
C ASP A 12 13.89 5.89 -3.02
N GLY A 13 14.39 6.99 -3.59
CA GLY A 13 14.12 7.39 -4.98
C GLY A 13 13.32 8.68 -5.10
N ALA A 14 13.16 9.17 -6.33
CA ALA A 14 12.35 10.36 -6.61
C ALA A 14 10.86 10.06 -6.33
N GLY A 15 10.06 11.06 -5.97
CA GLY A 15 8.64 10.89 -5.58
C GLY A 15 7.70 10.25 -6.62
N HIS A 16 8.20 9.98 -7.83
CA HIS A 16 7.51 9.29 -8.91
C HIS A 16 8.28 8.04 -9.38
N ALA A 17 9.04 7.40 -8.49
CA ALA A 17 9.72 6.15 -8.80
C ALA A 17 8.72 5.10 -9.28
N VAL A 18 9.00 4.51 -10.43
CA VAL A 18 8.27 3.39 -11.01
C VAL A 18 9.10 2.15 -10.78
N PHE A 19 8.48 1.12 -10.22
CA PHE A 19 9.13 -0.15 -9.94
C PHE A 19 8.55 -1.24 -10.84
N THR A 20 9.41 -2.17 -11.23
CA THR A 20 9.10 -3.34 -12.05
C THR A 20 9.29 -4.62 -11.23
N GLU A 21 8.89 -5.75 -11.80
CA GLU A 21 9.01 -7.03 -11.12
C GLU A 21 10.48 -7.35 -10.79
N GLY A 22 10.72 -7.76 -9.54
CA GLY A 22 12.06 -8.08 -9.05
C GLY A 22 12.85 -6.89 -8.48
N GLU A 23 12.40 -5.66 -8.72
CA GLU A 23 13.05 -4.49 -8.12
C GLU A 23 12.75 -4.38 -6.61
N VAL A 24 13.76 -3.91 -5.87
CA VAL A 24 13.66 -3.70 -4.44
C VAL A 24 13.11 -2.30 -4.18
N VAL A 25 11.98 -2.23 -3.46
CA VAL A 25 11.48 -0.99 -2.89
C VAL A 25 12.02 -0.87 -1.46
N SER A 26 12.83 0.16 -1.20
CA SER A 26 13.44 0.45 0.10
C SER A 26 13.03 1.83 0.63
N GLY A 27 13.28 2.08 1.92
CA GLY A 27 12.90 3.33 2.58
C GLY A 27 12.87 3.24 4.11
N LEU A 28 12.35 4.29 4.73
CA LEU A 28 12.28 4.48 6.18
C LEU A 28 10.85 4.77 6.64
N VAL A 29 10.51 4.26 7.82
CA VAL A 29 9.31 4.66 8.56
C VAL A 29 9.77 5.60 9.68
N VAL A 30 9.33 6.86 9.62
CA VAL A 30 9.71 7.91 10.58
C VAL A 30 8.55 8.15 11.53
N LEU A 31 8.78 7.96 12.83
CA LEU A 31 7.81 8.24 13.89
C LEU A 31 8.41 9.29 14.83
N GLU A 32 7.88 10.51 14.80
CA GLU A 32 8.24 11.55 15.75
C GLU A 32 7.22 11.59 16.90
N LEU A 33 7.72 11.67 18.13
CA LEU A 33 6.89 11.72 19.34
C LEU A 33 7.07 13.08 20.04
N ARG A 34 5.99 13.57 20.64
CA ARG A 34 5.96 14.81 21.43
C ARG A 34 6.44 14.60 22.88
N ARG A 35 6.47 13.34 23.32
CA ARG A 35 6.81 12.91 24.68
C ARG A 35 7.16 11.43 24.67
N ASP A 36 7.83 10.98 25.72
CA ASP A 36 8.12 9.58 25.95
C ASP A 36 6.85 8.73 25.82
N THR A 37 6.90 7.76 24.92
CA THR A 37 5.76 6.94 24.54
C THR A 37 6.22 5.52 24.29
N ARG A 38 5.64 4.56 25.00
CA ARG A 38 5.91 3.13 24.77
C ARG A 38 5.26 2.68 23.47
N VAL A 39 6.08 2.37 22.45
CA VAL A 39 5.61 1.80 21.19
C VAL A 39 5.54 0.29 21.32
N GLN A 40 4.32 -0.26 21.35
CA GLN A 40 4.12 -1.71 21.49
C GLN A 40 4.43 -2.48 20.22
N SER A 41 4.10 -1.95 19.03
CA SER A 41 4.47 -2.59 17.77
C SER A 41 4.46 -1.60 16.64
N MET A 42 5.27 -1.87 15.63
CA MET A 42 5.30 -1.14 14.37
C MET A 42 5.46 -2.13 13.23
N LYS A 43 4.70 -1.92 12.16
CA LYS A 43 4.61 -2.87 11.05
C LYS A 43 4.51 -2.08 9.75
N VAL A 44 5.16 -2.57 8.71
CA VAL A 44 5.00 -2.09 7.33
C VAL A 44 4.26 -3.15 6.53
N GLN A 45 3.39 -2.71 5.63
CA GLN A 45 2.66 -3.58 4.71
C GLN A 45 2.69 -2.98 3.30
N GLY A 46 3.24 -3.73 2.36
CA GLY A 46 3.14 -3.44 0.92
C GLY A 46 1.95 -4.20 0.33
N ARG A 47 1.13 -3.51 -0.47
CA ARG A 47 0.00 -4.11 -1.18
C ARG A 47 -0.10 -3.54 -2.59
N GLY A 48 -0.03 -4.42 -3.59
CA GLY A 48 -0.33 -4.11 -5.00
C GLY A 48 -1.65 -4.73 -5.40
N VAL A 49 -2.54 -3.93 -6.00
CA VAL A 49 -3.86 -4.37 -6.45
C VAL A 49 -4.05 -3.95 -7.90
N ALA A 50 -4.46 -4.89 -8.74
CA ALA A 50 -4.91 -4.63 -10.09
C ALA A 50 -6.44 -4.66 -10.11
N THR A 51 -7.04 -3.65 -10.73
CA THR A 51 -8.49 -3.59 -10.97
C THR A 51 -8.68 -3.42 -12.48
N ALA A 52 -9.50 -4.27 -13.08
CA ALA A 52 -9.87 -4.21 -14.48
C ALA A 52 -11.38 -3.97 -14.59
N HIS A 53 -11.77 -3.11 -15.52
CA HIS A 53 -13.15 -2.83 -15.87
C HIS A 53 -13.30 -3.04 -17.38
N TRP A 54 -14.33 -3.77 -17.81
CA TRP A 54 -14.59 -3.97 -19.23
C TRP A 54 -16.10 -4.09 -19.51
N LEU A 55 -16.47 -3.67 -20.71
CA LEU A 55 -17.81 -3.80 -21.24
C LEU A 55 -17.82 -4.87 -22.33
N GLU A 56 -18.82 -5.74 -22.32
CA GLU A 56 -19.05 -6.66 -23.43
C GLU A 56 -20.34 -6.27 -24.16
N ASN A 57 -20.25 -6.11 -25.48
CA ASN A 57 -21.41 -5.97 -26.36
C ASN A 57 -21.75 -7.34 -26.96
N ARG A 58 -22.96 -7.85 -26.71
CA ARG A 58 -23.45 -9.13 -27.24
C ARG A 58 -24.48 -9.00 -28.38
N GLY A 59 -24.47 -7.89 -29.12
CA GLY A 59 -25.29 -7.70 -30.33
C GLY A 59 -26.61 -6.97 -30.10
N MET A 60 -27.47 -6.99 -31.13
CA MET A 60 -28.48 -5.96 -31.47
C MET A 60 -29.56 -5.64 -30.41
N ASN A 61 -29.65 -6.40 -29.30
CA ASN A 61 -30.58 -6.17 -28.18
C ASN A 61 -29.91 -6.28 -26.79
N ALA A 62 -28.57 -6.24 -26.70
CA ALA A 62 -27.87 -6.49 -25.45
C ALA A 62 -27.76 -5.21 -24.60
N VAL A 63 -28.33 -5.25 -23.40
CA VAL A 63 -27.90 -4.40 -22.27
C VAL A 63 -26.38 -4.56 -22.14
N HIS A 64 -25.64 -3.45 -22.15
CA HIS A 64 -24.19 -3.50 -21.96
C HIS A 64 -23.89 -4.21 -20.64
N ASN A 65 -23.18 -5.34 -20.71
CA ASN A 65 -22.74 -6.00 -19.50
C ASN A 65 -21.48 -5.29 -19.02
N ASP A 66 -21.56 -4.67 -17.85
CA ASP A 66 -20.45 -4.05 -17.14
C ASP A 66 -19.81 -5.06 -16.19
N TYR A 67 -18.52 -5.32 -16.41
CA TYR A 67 -17.73 -6.24 -15.61
C TYR A 67 -16.59 -5.52 -14.92
N THR A 68 -16.34 -5.93 -13.67
CA THR A 68 -15.20 -5.49 -12.88
C THR A 68 -14.50 -6.70 -12.30
N SER A 69 -13.16 -6.74 -12.38
CA SER A 69 -12.32 -7.75 -11.74
C SER A 69 -11.24 -7.07 -10.90
N LYS A 70 -10.86 -7.72 -9.80
CA LYS A 70 -9.86 -7.21 -8.85
C LYS A 70 -8.97 -8.33 -8.35
N VAL A 71 -7.65 -8.15 -8.47
CA VAL A 71 -6.64 -9.11 -8.03
C VAL A 71 -5.61 -8.42 -7.14
N ILE A 72 -5.19 -9.10 -6.07
CA ILE A 72 -4.06 -8.68 -5.23
C ILE A 72 -2.84 -9.45 -5.73
N TYR A 73 -1.91 -8.77 -6.39
CA TYR A 73 -0.70 -9.41 -6.95
C TYR A 73 0.52 -9.25 -6.04
N LEU A 74 0.50 -8.30 -5.11
CA LEU A 74 1.56 -8.11 -4.11
C LEU A 74 0.94 -8.00 -2.72
N ARG A 75 1.41 -8.82 -1.78
CA ARG A 75 1.06 -8.70 -0.36
C ARG A 75 2.25 -9.11 0.50
N LYS A 76 2.92 -8.13 1.09
CA LYS A 76 4.05 -8.35 2.01
C LYS A 76 3.80 -7.59 3.31
N ARG A 77 4.13 -8.21 4.45
CA ARG A 77 4.02 -7.58 5.77
C ARG A 77 5.29 -7.87 6.57
N GLN A 78 5.81 -6.85 7.22
CA GLN A 78 6.99 -6.97 8.06
C GLN A 78 6.80 -6.16 9.34
N HIS A 79 7.27 -6.72 10.46
CA HIS A 79 7.32 -5.99 11.71
C HIS A 79 8.65 -5.24 11.79
N LEU A 80 8.58 -3.96 12.15
CA LEU A 80 9.74 -3.10 12.44
C LEU A 80 10.01 -3.07 13.95
N ILE A 81 8.95 -3.03 14.75
CA ILE A 81 8.99 -3.16 16.20
C ILE A 81 8.04 -4.28 16.60
N ARG A 82 8.54 -5.24 17.40
CA ARG A 82 7.74 -6.26 18.06
C ARG A 82 7.82 -6.02 19.56
N GLY A 83 6.68 -5.70 20.16
CA GLY A 83 6.52 -5.78 21.59
C GLY A 83 6.64 -7.23 22.03
N TRP A 84 7.31 -7.41 23.15
CA TRP A 84 7.36 -8.67 23.89
C TRP A 84 6.02 -8.95 24.55
#